data_AF-A0A7J4U666-F1
#
_entry.id   AF-A0A7J4U666-F1
#
_cell.length_a   1.000
_cell.length_b   1.000
_cell.length_c   1.000
_cell.angle_alpha   90.00
_cell.angle_beta   90.00
_cell.angle_gamma   90.00
#
_symmetry.space_group_name_H-M   'P 1'
#
loop_
_entity.id
_entity.type
_entity.pdbx_description
1 polymer ?
#
loop_
_entity_poly.entity_id
_entity_poly.type
_entity_poly.pdbx_seq_one_letter_code
_entity_poly.pdbx_strand_id
1 'polypeptide(L)'
;MNKKAVEMSIQTVIVIVLVLLVLFFLVYFLIYGGSIFNSGLTCEDKKGTCVGSVAECDQNGGTIGPWKCDDKTQPKCCIPLK
;
A
#
# COMPACT_ATOMS: atom_id res chain seq x y z
N MET A 1 -52.14 -20.31 -0.89
CA MET A 1 -50.97 -19.49 -0.50
C MET A 1 -50.55 -18.67 -1.71
N ASN A 2 -50.96 -17.41 -1.76
CA ASN A 2 -50.66 -16.52 -2.88
C ASN A 2 -49.19 -16.08 -2.80
N LYS A 3 -48.36 -16.58 -3.72
CA LYS A 3 -47.03 -16.00 -3.97
C LYS A 3 -47.28 -14.63 -4.59
N LYS A 4 -47.26 -13.58 -3.76
CA LYS A 4 -47.13 -12.23 -4.27
C LYS A 4 -45.70 -12.11 -4.78
N ALA A 5 -45.52 -12.42 -6.07
CA ALA A 5 -44.41 -11.90 -6.83
C ALA A 5 -44.50 -10.39 -6.69
N VAL A 6 -43.65 -9.82 -5.84
CA VAL A 6 -43.43 -8.38 -5.81
C VAL A 6 -42.91 -8.08 -7.21
N GLU A 7 -43.74 -7.45 -8.04
CA GLU A 7 -43.29 -6.75 -9.24
C GLU A 7 -42.38 -5.64 -8.72
N MET A 8 -41.12 -5.97 -8.48
CA MET A 8 -40.14 -4.97 -8.11
C MET A 8 -40.03 -4.01 -9.29
N SER A 9 -40.37 -2.75 -9.04
CA SER A 9 -40.22 -1.67 -10.01
C SER A 9 -38.83 -1.75 -10.61
N ILE A 10 -38.75 -1.71 -11.94
CA ILE A 10 -37.50 -1.77 -12.70
C ILE A 10 -36.51 -0.72 -12.19
N GLN A 11 -37.00 0.44 -11.73
CA GLN A 11 -36.18 1.48 -11.11
C GLN A 11 -35.46 0.98 -9.85
N THR A 12 -36.12 0.20 -9.00
CA THR A 12 -35.52 -0.38 -7.79
C THR A 12 -34.41 -1.37 -8.13
N VAL A 13 -34.60 -2.19 -9.18
CA VAL A 13 -33.57 -3.13 -9.66
C VAL A 13 -32.34 -2.38 -10.16
N ILE A 14 -32.54 -1.31 -10.94
CA ILE A 14 -31.45 -0.47 -11.45
C ILE A 14 -30.64 0.13 -10.30
N VAL A 15 -31.30 0.68 -9.28
CA VAL A 15 -30.63 1.26 -8.11
C VAL A 15 -29.79 0.23 -7.37
N ILE A 16 -30.31 -0.98 -7.15
CA ILE A 16 -29.58 -2.07 -6.48
C ILE A 16 -28.32 -2.45 -7.26
N VAL A 17 -28.43 -2.60 -8.59
CA VAL A 17 -27.28 -2.94 -9.44
C VAL A 17 -26.22 -1.84 -9.40
N LEU A 18 -26.63 -0.57 -9.43
CA LEU A 18 -25.72 0.57 -9.33
C LEU A 18 -24.96 0.59 -8.00
N VAL A 19 -25.66 0.35 -6.88
CA VAL A 19 -25.05 0.29 -5.55
C VAL A 19 -24.06 -0.87 -5.46
N LEU A 20 -24.42 -2.05 -5.98
CA LEU A 20 -23.52 -3.21 -6.01
C LEU A 20 -22.27 -2.96 -6.86
N LEU A 21 -22.40 -2.30 -8.01
CA LEU A 21 -21.26 -1.90 -8.84
C LEU A 21 -20.32 -0.96 -8.09
N VAL A 22 -20.86 0.08 -7.44
CA VAL A 22 -20.06 1.04 -6.67
C VAL A 22 -19.32 0.34 -5.52
N LEU A 23 -20.01 -0.54 -4.78
CA LEU A 23 -19.39 -1.32 -3.71
C LEU A 23 -18.28 -2.25 -4.23
N PHE A 24 -18.49 -2.89 -5.38
CA PHE A 24 -17.48 -3.73 -6.02
C PHE A 24 -16.22 -2.93 -6.38
N PHE A 25 -16.38 -1.74 -6.98
CA PHE A 25 -15.25 -0.87 -7.30
C PHE A 25 -14.52 -0.37 -6.05
N LEU A 26 -15.24 -0.04 -4.97
CA LEU A 26 -14.61 0.36 -3.71
C LEU A 26 -13.79 -0.77 -3.10
N VAL A 27 -14.33 -1.99 -3.04
CA VAL A 27 -13.60 -3.16 -2.53
C VAL A 27 -12.39 -3.47 -3.41
N TYR A 28 -12.56 -3.44 -4.74
CA TYR A 28 -11.46 -3.60 -5.69
C TYR A 28 -10.37 -2.56 -5.45
N PHE A 29 -10.74 -1.29 -5.30
CA PHE A 29 -9.78 -0.22 -5.04
C PHE A 29 -9.09 -0.36 -3.67
N LEU A 30 -9.77 -0.84 -2.63
CA LEU A 30 -9.14 -1.08 -1.33
C LEU A 30 -8.13 -2.23 -1.37
N ILE A 31 -8.47 -3.34 -2.05
CA ILE A 31 -7.59 -4.51 -2.16
C ILE A 31 -6.39 -4.21 -3.06
N TYR A 32 -6.65 -3.63 -4.24
CA TYR A 32 -5.60 -3.39 -5.24
C TYR A 32 -4.88 -2.05 -5.03
N GLY A 33 -5.58 -1.01 -4.63
CA GLY A 33 -5.00 0.32 -4.36
C GLY A 33 -4.14 0.36 -3.09
N GLY A 34 -4.39 -0.52 -2.11
CA GLY A 34 -3.51 -0.70 -0.95
C GLY A 34 -2.09 -1.14 -1.32
N SER A 35 -1.91 -1.80 -2.47
CA SER A 35 -0.58 -2.21 -2.96
C SER A 35 0.27 -1.04 -3.45
N ILE A 36 -0.34 0.10 -3.83
CA ILE A 36 0.40 1.28 -4.33
C ILE A 36 1.04 2.08 -3.18
N PHE A 37 0.43 2.09 -2.00
CA PHE A 37 0.99 2.73 -0.80
C PHE A 37 2.12 1.93 -0.16
N ASN A 38 2.36 0.68 -0.61
CA ASN A 38 3.44 -0.18 -0.10
C ASN A 38 4.74 -0.05 -0.90
N SER A 39 4.80 0.87 -1.88
CA SER A 39 6.04 1.48 -2.34
C SER A 39 6.59 2.38 -1.23
N GLY A 40 6.91 1.75 -0.10
CA GLY A 40 7.41 2.40 1.09
C GLY A 40 8.67 3.16 0.74
N LEU A 41 8.72 4.42 1.16
CA LEU A 41 9.91 5.29 1.14
C LEU A 41 11.18 4.46 1.15
N THR A 42 11.89 4.47 0.03
CA THR A 42 13.17 3.78 -0.08
C THR A 42 14.21 4.51 0.77
N CYS A 43 15.32 3.84 1.06
CA CYS A 43 16.44 4.51 1.72
C CYS A 43 16.91 5.75 0.95
N GLU A 44 16.89 5.68 -0.39
CA GLU A 44 17.30 6.74 -1.29
C GLU A 44 16.36 7.96 -1.22
N ASP A 45 15.04 7.74 -1.07
CA ASP A 45 14.05 8.82 -0.88
C ASP A 45 14.33 9.67 0.37
N LYS A 46 15.04 9.09 1.35
CA LYS A 46 15.43 9.77 2.59
C LYS A 46 16.86 10.31 2.57
N LYS A 47 17.51 10.34 1.40
CA LYS A 47 18.93 10.70 1.24
C LYS A 47 19.85 9.79 2.06
N GLY A 48 19.40 8.56 2.33
CA GLY A 48 20.20 7.53 2.97
C GLY A 48 20.96 6.71 1.93
N THR A 49 21.89 5.89 2.41
CA THR A 49 22.70 4.96 1.63
C THR A 49 22.53 3.56 2.18
N CYS A 50 22.34 2.58 1.30
CA CYS A 50 22.24 1.18 1.70
C CYS A 50 23.63 0.63 2.05
N VAL A 51 23.73 -0.03 3.20
CA VAL A 51 24.99 -0.60 3.73
C VAL A 51 24.79 -2.05 4.20
N GLY A 52 25.88 -2.82 4.22
CA GLY A 52 25.86 -4.24 4.62
C GLY A 52 25.77 -4.42 6.13
N SER A 53 26.27 -3.45 6.90
CA SER A 53 26.39 -3.55 8.35
C SER A 53 26.09 -2.24 9.07
N VAL A 54 25.80 -2.32 10.38
CA VAL A 54 25.61 -1.13 11.23
C VAL A 54 26.95 -0.41 11.41
N ALA A 55 28.05 -1.16 11.54
CA ALA A 55 29.39 -0.61 11.70
C ALA A 55 29.82 0.26 10.51
N GLU A 56 29.44 -0.12 9.29
CA GLU A 56 29.68 0.67 8.08
C GLU A 56 28.88 1.99 8.08
N CYS A 57 27.69 2.00 8.68
CA CYS A 57 26.94 3.24 8.86
C CYS A 57 27.57 4.16 9.91
N ASP A 58 27.97 3.60 11.05
CA ASP A 58 28.59 4.35 12.15
C ASP A 58 29.93 4.97 11.71
N GLN A 59 30.73 4.25 10.91
CA GLN A 59 31.98 4.77 10.33
C GLN A 59 31.76 5.97 9.40
N ASN A 60 30.62 6.00 8.72
CA ASN A 60 30.22 7.11 7.85
C ASN A 60 29.50 8.25 8.61
N GLY A 61 29.43 8.17 9.96
CA GLY A 61 28.75 9.18 10.77
C GLY A 61 27.24 9.20 10.55
N GLY A 62 26.64 8.06 10.23
CA GLY A 62 25.20 7.92 10.02
C GLY A 62 24.48 7.20 11.14
N THR A 63 23.16 7.10 11.01
CA THR A 63 22.29 6.25 11.84
C THR A 63 21.46 5.32 10.98
N ILE A 64 21.16 4.13 11.48
CA ILE A 64 20.28 3.19 10.78
C ILE A 64 18.82 3.66 10.87
N GLY A 65 18.18 3.77 9.70
CA GLY A 65 16.77 4.11 9.58
C GLY A 65 15.89 2.88 9.30
N PRO A 66 14.56 2.96 9.54
CA PRO A 66 13.62 1.88 9.30
C PRO A 66 13.29 1.64 7.80
N TRP A 67 13.91 2.38 6.89
CA TRP A 67 13.64 2.30 5.45
C TRP A 67 14.31 1.09 4.82
N LYS A 68 13.65 0.54 3.79
CA LYS A 68 14.13 -0.66 3.11
C LYS A 68 15.15 -0.30 2.03
N CYS A 69 16.08 -1.22 1.86
CA CYS A 69 16.99 -1.29 0.74
C CYS A 69 16.57 -2.46 -0.14
N ASP A 70 16.51 -2.24 -1.45
CA ASP A 70 16.15 -3.30 -2.40
C ASP A 70 17.27 -4.34 -2.56
N ASP A 71 18.50 -3.98 -2.18
CA ASP A 71 19.66 -4.85 -2.29
C ASP A 71 19.77 -5.83 -1.11
N LYS A 72 19.87 -7.13 -1.42
CA LYS A 72 20.02 -8.20 -0.41
C LYS A 72 21.38 -8.22 0.28
N THR A 73 22.40 -7.63 -0.33
CA THR A 73 23.76 -7.54 0.23
C THR A 73 23.91 -6.34 1.16
N GLN A 74 23.08 -5.31 0.96
CA GLN A 74 23.06 -4.09 1.77
C GLN A 74 21.68 -3.83 2.37
N PRO A 75 21.20 -4.70 3.29
CA PRO A 75 19.82 -4.68 3.74
C PRO A 75 19.47 -3.52 4.67
N LYS A 76 20.45 -2.70 5.07
CA LYS A 76 20.28 -1.66 6.09
C LYS A 76 20.38 -0.28 5.46
N CYS A 77 19.41 0.58 5.75
CA CYS A 77 19.46 1.97 5.34
C CYS A 77 20.25 2.81 6.35
N CYS A 78 21.34 3.44 5.90
CA CYS A 78 22.14 4.38 6.68
C CYS A 78 21.80 5.82 6.30
N ILE A 79 21.39 6.64 7.26
CA ILE A 79 21.13 8.07 7.04
C ILE A 79 22.28 8.88 7.63
N PRO A 80 22.94 9.76 6.86
CA PRO A 80 24.00 10.61 7.39
C PRO A 80 23.44 11.58 8.46
N LEU A 81 24.07 11.61 9.63
CA LEU A 81 23.80 12.60 10.65
C LEU A 81 24.54 13.87 10.23
N LYS A 82 23.83 14.78 9.56
CA LYS A 82 24.37 16.07 9.13
C LYS A 82 24.59 17.02 10.31
#